data_AF-A0A5N6EFM4-F1
#
_entry.id   AF-A0A5N6EFM4-F1
#
_cell.length_a   1.000
_cell.length_b   1.000
_cell.length_c   1.000
_cell.angle_alpha   90.00
_cell.angle_beta   90.00
_cell.angle_gamma   90.00
#
_symmetry.space_group_name_H-M   'P 1'
#
loop_
_entity.id
_entity.type
_entity.pdbx_description
1 polymer ?
#
loop_
_entity_poly.entity_id
_entity_poly.type
_entity_poly.pdbx_seq_one_letter_code
_entity_poly.pdbx_strand_id
1 'polypeptide(L)'
;MLQDIGGPVPPNTDHAVSVSLPTWKANVGYEEGEPWVMSKMKCGYPRFFVHPMIQELAKEIVQCYGNPNTESAMLFPSAKTAHICRSFILSKSSADSHSVRVVDFVPSPRAKAESANVTSFLSSVIYPKELGSIAKQVWQHTGNGVSSRRGEFCHSALRDGFLVEKKSTTTEIVPQRICKGPRRYQGKDTVNGAFRAGGIHPSPTDSPMVTDGVRDGREHIQFIEERFGRNLNTSLADQAKRAVRRRIAGVLKADVELIEALKKTSGEGRVAGLTESDVFLFPTGMSSIFNSHQMLLAARGAMKSICFGFPYIDTLKTLEKWGPGCLFYGNGSSEDIDDLEARLDSGEKFLAVFTEFPGNPLLKSPDLKRIRSLSDKYDFAVVVDETVGNFLNINVLPYADIVVSSLTKIFSGDSNVMGGSAVLNPHGRYYTSLKDTFARDYEDNLWVEDAIFLERNSRDFVSRIEKINSTTEEITEMLKGSSLVKNVFYPKCNPSRHLYEAFRHSNGGYGGLFSVTFYSTAQAVAFFDHLEVLKGPSLGTNFTLSSPYTLLAHYGELGWASSFGVEFDLVRISVGLEDVSDLRYRFQRALEAVAKVKT
;
A
#
# COMPACT_ATOMS: atom_id res chain seq x y z
N MET A 1 -8.14 -26.63 -10.20
CA MET A 1 -9.05 -26.53 -9.04
C MET A 1 -8.91 -25.12 -8.50
N LEU A 2 -10.01 -24.35 -8.43
CA LEU A 2 -9.97 -22.97 -7.93
C LEU A 2 -9.63 -22.97 -6.43
N GLN A 3 -8.95 -21.92 -5.97
CA GLN A 3 -8.57 -21.78 -4.58
C GLN A 3 -9.79 -21.63 -3.65
N ASP A 4 -9.71 -22.19 -2.44
CA ASP A 4 -10.74 -22.05 -1.41
C ASP A 4 -11.04 -20.58 -1.07
N ILE A 5 -12.32 -20.31 -0.77
CA ILE A 5 -12.81 -18.98 -0.38
C ILE A 5 -12.08 -18.48 0.87
N GLY A 6 -11.71 -17.20 0.87
CA GLY A 6 -11.17 -16.52 2.06
C GLY A 6 -9.68 -16.78 2.33
N GLY A 7 -9.03 -17.64 1.54
CA GLY A 7 -7.58 -17.86 1.60
C GLY A 7 -6.75 -16.73 0.96
N PRO A 8 -5.47 -16.57 1.33
CA PRO A 8 -4.57 -15.56 0.75
C PRO A 8 -4.30 -15.82 -0.72
N VAL A 9 -4.19 -14.77 -1.54
CA VAL A 9 -3.88 -14.89 -2.97
C VAL A 9 -2.49 -14.28 -3.25
N PRO A 10 -1.48 -15.09 -3.66
CA PRO A 10 -1.55 -16.53 -3.91
C PRO A 10 -1.57 -17.36 -2.60
N PRO A 11 -1.94 -18.66 -2.65
CA PRO A 11 -1.97 -19.52 -1.46
C PRO A 11 -0.68 -19.49 -0.65
N ASN A 12 -0.79 -19.66 0.68
CA ASN A 12 0.35 -19.70 1.61
C ASN A 12 1.24 -18.45 1.61
N THR A 13 0.65 -17.30 1.28
CA THR A 13 1.36 -16.01 1.31
C THR A 13 1.09 -15.29 2.62
N ASP A 14 2.11 -15.16 3.45
CA ASP A 14 2.04 -14.31 4.64
C ASP A 14 1.81 -12.85 4.23
N HIS A 15 1.01 -12.13 5.03
CA HIS A 15 0.72 -10.72 4.79
C HIS A 15 0.13 -10.45 3.39
N ALA A 16 -0.56 -11.44 2.81
CA ALA A 16 -1.16 -11.32 1.49
C ALA A 16 -2.02 -10.07 1.39
N VAL A 17 -1.92 -9.38 0.26
CA VAL A 17 -2.70 -8.16 -0.02
C VAL A 17 -3.93 -8.44 -0.88
N SER A 18 -4.31 -9.72 -1.03
CA SER A 18 -5.48 -10.18 -1.79
C SER A 18 -6.03 -11.47 -1.19
N VAL A 19 -7.29 -11.76 -1.49
CA VAL A 19 -8.05 -12.89 -0.92
C VAL A 19 -8.87 -13.59 -1.99
N SER A 20 -9.03 -14.90 -1.84
CA SER A 20 -9.72 -15.74 -2.80
C SER A 20 -11.25 -15.56 -2.73
N LEU A 21 -11.84 -15.07 -3.82
CA LEU A 21 -13.28 -15.00 -4.06
C LEU A 21 -13.58 -15.68 -5.41
N PRO A 22 -13.59 -17.03 -5.44
CA PRO A 22 -13.47 -17.83 -6.65
C PRO A 22 -14.70 -17.89 -7.54
N THR A 23 -15.88 -17.48 -7.05
CA THR A 23 -17.13 -17.53 -7.80
C THR A 23 -17.88 -16.22 -7.69
N TRP A 24 -18.72 -15.91 -8.69
CA TRP A 24 -19.55 -14.72 -8.70
C TRP A 24 -20.39 -14.62 -7.42
N LYS A 25 -21.00 -15.74 -7.03
CA LYS A 25 -21.76 -15.89 -5.80
C LYS A 25 -20.93 -15.58 -4.55
N ALA A 26 -19.65 -15.97 -4.51
CA ALA A 26 -18.78 -15.64 -3.38
C ALA A 26 -18.45 -14.14 -3.31
N ASN A 27 -18.37 -13.45 -4.46
CA ASN A 27 -18.17 -12.00 -4.49
C ASN A 27 -19.43 -11.27 -3.99
N VAL A 28 -20.62 -11.67 -4.43
CA VAL A 28 -21.90 -11.14 -3.90
C VAL A 28 -22.04 -11.41 -2.41
N GLY A 29 -21.82 -12.66 -1.98
CA GLY A 29 -21.92 -13.04 -0.57
C GLY A 29 -20.88 -12.36 0.33
N TYR A 30 -19.73 -11.96 -0.20
CA TYR A 30 -18.77 -11.12 0.52
C TYR A 30 -19.33 -9.71 0.79
N GLU A 31 -19.88 -9.07 -0.23
CA GLU A 31 -20.45 -7.72 -0.13
C GLU A 31 -21.73 -7.67 0.72
N GLU A 32 -22.55 -8.73 0.66
CA GLU A 32 -23.76 -8.88 1.49
C GLU A 32 -23.46 -9.35 2.93
N GLY A 33 -22.21 -9.68 3.24
CA GLY A 33 -21.82 -10.14 4.57
C GLY A 33 -22.37 -11.53 4.92
N GLU A 34 -22.60 -12.39 3.92
CA GLU A 34 -23.20 -13.70 4.13
C GLU A 34 -22.29 -14.61 4.98
N PRO A 35 -22.82 -15.30 6.02
CA PRO A 35 -22.01 -16.07 6.97
C PRO A 35 -21.11 -17.14 6.32
N TRP A 36 -21.56 -17.78 5.23
CA TRP A 36 -20.81 -18.86 4.57
C TRP A 36 -19.55 -18.38 3.83
N VAL A 37 -19.46 -17.08 3.51
CA VAL A 37 -18.25 -16.41 2.99
C VAL A 37 -17.45 -15.85 4.16
N MET A 38 -18.09 -15.02 4.99
CA MET A 38 -17.40 -14.26 6.04
C MET A 38 -16.69 -15.15 7.07
N SER A 39 -17.28 -16.29 7.44
CA SER A 39 -16.66 -17.26 8.36
C SER A 39 -15.40 -17.95 7.80
N LYS A 40 -15.16 -17.87 6.48
CA LYS A 40 -14.00 -18.47 5.81
C LYS A 40 -12.87 -17.47 5.56
N MET A 41 -13.10 -16.17 5.78
CA MET A 41 -12.13 -15.12 5.51
C MET A 41 -10.95 -15.19 6.48
N LYS A 42 -9.81 -15.69 6.00
CA LYS A 42 -8.55 -15.73 6.76
C LYS A 42 -7.75 -14.43 6.61
N CYS A 43 -7.98 -13.71 5.52
CA CYS A 43 -7.36 -12.43 5.20
C CYS A 43 -8.29 -11.63 4.28
N GLY A 44 -7.85 -10.47 3.81
CA GLY A 44 -8.56 -9.65 2.83
C GLY A 44 -7.64 -8.58 2.26
N TYR A 45 -8.16 -7.77 1.34
CA TYR A 45 -7.41 -6.60 0.90
C TYR A 45 -7.25 -5.62 2.08
N PRO A 46 -6.02 -5.28 2.53
CA PRO A 46 -5.80 -4.72 3.87
C PRO A 46 -6.56 -3.42 4.20
N ARG A 47 -6.93 -2.62 3.19
CA ARG A 47 -7.73 -1.39 3.41
C ARG A 47 -9.23 -1.63 3.59
N PHE A 48 -9.78 -2.70 3.02
CA PHE A 48 -11.21 -3.05 3.17
C PHE A 48 -11.44 -4.04 4.32
N PHE A 49 -10.45 -4.91 4.54
CA PHE A 49 -10.42 -5.90 5.60
C PHE A 49 -9.16 -5.71 6.43
N VAL A 50 -9.30 -5.17 7.64
CA VAL A 50 -8.17 -5.01 8.57
C VAL A 50 -7.63 -6.39 8.91
N HIS A 51 -6.33 -6.62 8.72
CA HIS A 51 -5.73 -7.93 8.90
C HIS A 51 -5.95 -8.47 10.33
N PRO A 52 -6.22 -9.77 10.55
CA PRO A 52 -6.54 -10.30 11.88
C PRO A 52 -5.47 -10.00 12.93
N MET A 53 -4.18 -10.06 12.55
CA MET A 53 -3.07 -9.71 13.45
C MET A 53 -3.14 -8.28 13.98
N ILE A 54 -3.58 -7.33 13.15
CA ILE A 54 -3.76 -5.92 13.53
C ILE A 54 -4.97 -5.80 14.47
N GLN A 55 -6.02 -6.58 14.21
CA GLN A 55 -7.19 -6.63 15.09
C GLN A 55 -6.83 -7.21 16.48
N GLU A 56 -5.99 -8.25 16.55
CA GLU A 56 -5.52 -8.81 17.82
C GLU A 56 -4.68 -7.80 18.60
N LEU A 57 -3.74 -7.11 17.95
CA LEU A 57 -3.00 -6.00 18.56
C LEU A 57 -3.93 -4.90 19.09
N ALA A 58 -4.95 -4.52 18.31
CA ALA A 58 -5.92 -3.52 18.73
C ALA A 58 -6.72 -3.96 19.95
N LYS A 59 -7.15 -5.24 20.01
CA LYS A 59 -7.83 -5.83 21.17
C LYS A 59 -6.93 -5.80 22.41
N GLU A 60 -5.66 -6.17 22.27
CA GLU A 60 -4.71 -6.16 23.37
C GLU A 60 -4.46 -4.75 23.91
N ILE A 61 -4.31 -3.76 23.02
CA ILE A 61 -4.20 -2.35 23.42
C ILE A 61 -5.44 -1.88 24.17
N VAL A 62 -6.65 -2.22 23.71
CA VAL A 62 -7.89 -1.84 24.41
C VAL A 62 -7.99 -2.56 25.75
N GLN A 63 -7.54 -3.81 25.87
CA GLN A 63 -7.53 -4.53 27.13
C GLN A 63 -6.62 -3.88 28.18
N CYS A 64 -5.46 -3.35 27.75
CA CYS A 64 -4.50 -2.72 28.65
C CYS A 64 -4.80 -1.23 28.93
N TYR A 65 -5.31 -0.50 27.94
CA TYR A 65 -5.40 0.97 27.97
C TYR A 65 -6.84 1.50 27.76
N GLY A 66 -7.84 0.64 27.81
CA GLY A 66 -9.25 1.01 27.68
C GLY A 66 -10.21 -0.01 28.25
N ASN A 67 -11.46 0.06 27.79
CA ASN A 67 -12.54 -0.82 28.21
C ASN A 67 -12.94 -1.75 27.04
N PRO A 68 -12.56 -3.05 27.08
CA PRO A 68 -12.83 -3.98 25.99
C PRO A 68 -14.32 -4.25 25.74
N ASN A 69 -15.21 -3.90 26.68
CA ASN A 69 -16.65 -4.06 26.51
C ASN A 69 -17.24 -2.94 25.67
N THR A 70 -16.77 -1.70 25.83
CA THR A 70 -17.38 -0.51 25.22
C THR A 70 -16.52 0.15 24.14
N GLU A 71 -15.21 -0.14 24.10
CA GLU A 71 -14.26 0.55 23.23
C GLU A 71 -13.61 -0.38 22.20
N SER A 72 -13.06 0.23 21.17
CA SER A 72 -12.24 -0.38 20.13
C SER A 72 -11.06 0.54 19.81
N ALA A 73 -10.12 0.07 18.98
CA ALA A 73 -8.95 0.84 18.59
C ALA A 73 -8.65 0.72 17.10
N MET A 74 -8.14 1.81 16.53
CA MET A 74 -7.57 1.86 15.18
C MET A 74 -6.10 2.26 15.28
N LEU A 75 -5.24 1.58 14.51
CA LEU A 75 -3.80 1.63 14.70
C LEU A 75 -3.10 2.37 13.55
N PHE A 76 -2.19 3.26 13.90
CA PHE A 76 -1.52 4.17 12.99
C PHE A 76 0.00 4.20 13.20
N PRO A 77 0.78 4.47 12.15
CA PRO A 77 2.24 4.47 12.19
C PRO A 77 2.83 5.68 12.91
N SER A 78 2.07 6.75 13.13
CA SER A 78 2.53 7.99 13.76
C SER A 78 1.42 8.71 14.52
N ALA A 79 1.81 9.59 15.45
CA ALA A 79 0.87 10.43 16.18
C ALA A 79 0.11 11.38 15.23
N LYS A 80 0.77 11.90 14.19
CA LYS A 80 0.15 12.77 13.17
C LYS A 80 -1.01 12.05 12.47
N THR A 81 -0.78 10.81 12.02
CA THR A 81 -1.82 10.01 11.34
C THR A 81 -2.94 9.59 12.29
N ALA A 82 -2.63 9.28 13.55
CA ALA A 82 -3.63 9.04 14.59
C ALA A 82 -4.48 10.29 14.89
N HIS A 83 -3.88 11.48 14.95
CA HIS A 83 -4.60 12.73 15.17
C HIS A 83 -5.53 13.12 14.01
N ILE A 84 -5.17 12.78 12.76
CA ILE A 84 -6.07 12.90 11.62
C ILE A 84 -7.33 12.06 11.85
N CYS A 85 -7.16 10.81 12.30
CA CYS A 85 -8.28 9.92 12.60
C CYS A 85 -9.16 10.46 13.73
N ARG A 86 -8.55 10.85 14.85
CA ARG A 86 -9.28 11.45 15.98
C ARG A 86 -10.07 12.69 15.54
N SER A 87 -9.44 13.61 14.82
CA SER A 87 -10.09 14.84 14.36
C SER A 87 -11.25 14.53 13.41
N PHE A 88 -11.07 13.54 12.53
CA PHE A 88 -12.13 13.10 11.63
C PHE A 88 -13.33 12.52 12.40
N ILE A 89 -13.10 11.64 13.38
CA ILE A 89 -14.16 11.06 14.22
C ILE A 89 -14.94 12.17 14.92
N LEU A 90 -14.24 13.11 15.57
CA LEU A 90 -14.87 14.23 16.28
C LEU A 90 -15.63 15.17 15.33
N SER A 91 -15.18 15.35 14.09
CA SER A 91 -15.89 16.17 13.11
C SER A 91 -17.16 15.51 12.55
N LYS A 92 -17.31 14.18 12.70
CA LYS A 92 -18.42 13.39 12.15
C LYS A 92 -19.34 12.79 13.20
N SER A 93 -19.11 13.08 14.48
CA SER A 93 -19.92 12.58 15.58
C SER A 93 -20.17 13.67 16.62
N SER A 94 -21.18 13.47 17.46
CA SER A 94 -21.41 14.28 18.66
C SER A 94 -20.66 13.73 19.89
N ALA A 95 -19.65 12.87 19.66
CA ALA A 95 -18.90 12.24 20.72
C ALA A 95 -18.10 13.28 21.53
N ASP A 96 -18.01 13.07 22.84
CA ASP A 96 -17.18 13.90 23.69
C ASP A 96 -15.70 13.75 23.29
N SER A 97 -14.96 14.86 23.29
CA SER A 97 -13.56 14.88 22.93
C SER A 97 -12.69 13.94 23.80
N HIS A 98 -13.14 13.65 25.02
CA HIS A 98 -12.49 12.71 25.93
C HIS A 98 -12.77 11.24 25.62
N SER A 99 -13.86 10.91 24.92
CA SER A 99 -14.17 9.52 24.56
C SER A 99 -13.32 9.00 23.41
N VAL A 100 -12.67 9.88 22.64
CA VAL A 100 -11.74 9.52 21.55
C VAL A 100 -10.33 9.96 21.93
N ARG A 101 -9.45 9.01 22.27
CA ARG A 101 -8.10 9.29 22.79
C ARG A 101 -7.01 8.68 21.90
N VAL A 102 -5.89 9.40 21.81
CA VAL A 102 -4.66 8.90 21.18
C VAL A 102 -3.74 8.38 22.28
N VAL A 103 -3.25 7.15 22.13
CA VAL A 103 -2.25 6.54 22.99
C VAL A 103 -1.03 6.23 22.14
N ASP A 104 0.10 6.83 22.49
CA ASP A 104 1.36 6.65 21.77
C ASP A 104 2.24 5.63 22.48
N PHE A 105 2.82 4.75 21.68
CA PHE A 105 3.72 3.70 22.10
C PHE A 105 5.10 3.93 21.52
N VAL A 106 6.11 3.82 22.39
CA VAL A 106 7.53 4.05 22.08
C VAL A 106 8.38 2.90 22.60
N PRO A 107 9.55 2.63 22.00
CA PRO A 107 10.50 1.69 22.58
C PRO A 107 10.82 2.05 24.03
N SER A 108 10.89 1.05 24.90
CA SER A 108 11.25 1.22 26.30
C SER A 108 12.65 1.84 26.44
N PRO A 109 12.96 2.55 27.54
CA PRO A 109 14.29 3.13 27.73
C PRO A 109 15.43 2.11 27.64
N ARG A 110 15.18 0.87 28.09
CA ARG A 110 16.10 -0.26 27.97
C ARG A 110 16.33 -0.66 26.51
N ALA A 111 15.26 -0.75 25.72
CA ALA A 111 15.32 -1.04 24.29
C ALA A 111 16.03 0.05 23.47
N LYS A 112 15.87 1.34 23.84
CA LYS A 112 16.55 2.46 23.16
C LYS A 112 18.08 2.43 23.29
N ALA A 113 18.60 1.82 24.35
CA ALA A 113 20.04 1.62 24.54
C ALA A 113 20.59 0.46 23.69
N GLU A 114 19.72 -0.48 23.28
CA GLU A 114 20.08 -1.72 22.60
C GLU A 114 19.86 -1.64 21.07
N SER A 115 18.96 -0.78 20.57
CA SER A 115 18.67 -0.67 19.13
C SER A 115 18.56 0.78 18.64
N ALA A 116 19.50 1.18 17.77
CA ALA A 116 19.52 2.50 17.13
C ALA A 116 18.75 2.55 15.79
N ASN A 117 18.41 1.39 15.19
CA ASN A 117 18.08 1.30 13.76
C ASN A 117 16.60 1.03 13.43
N VAL A 118 15.75 0.66 14.40
CA VAL A 118 14.32 0.43 14.17
C VAL A 118 13.49 1.35 15.05
N THR A 119 12.89 2.38 14.45
CA THR A 119 11.96 3.28 15.14
C THR A 119 10.58 2.63 15.23
N SER A 120 10.36 1.83 16.27
CA SER A 120 9.11 1.11 16.51
C SER A 120 8.03 1.98 17.16
N PHE A 121 7.68 3.10 16.53
CA PHE A 121 6.56 3.91 17.00
C PHE A 121 5.23 3.23 16.66
N LEU A 122 4.21 3.38 17.50
CA LEU A 122 2.84 2.99 17.19
C LEU A 122 1.91 3.97 17.88
N SER A 123 0.88 4.44 17.18
CA SER A 123 -0.15 5.29 17.77
C SER A 123 -1.51 4.61 17.63
N SER A 124 -2.24 4.51 18.73
CA SER A 124 -3.57 3.92 18.79
C SER A 124 -4.60 5.02 19.02
N VAL A 125 -5.68 5.01 18.23
CA VAL A 125 -6.87 5.83 18.49
C VAL A 125 -7.90 4.91 19.14
N ILE A 126 -8.14 5.08 20.44
CA ILE A 126 -9.15 4.35 21.20
C ILE A 126 -10.46 5.15 21.18
N TYR A 127 -11.57 4.50 20.85
CA TYR A 127 -12.88 5.12 20.68
C TYR A 127 -14.03 4.17 21.06
N PRO A 128 -15.25 4.69 21.34
CA PRO A 128 -16.45 3.87 21.56
C PRO A 128 -16.81 3.03 20.32
N LYS A 129 -17.16 1.75 20.51
CA LYS A 129 -17.36 0.78 19.41
C LYS A 129 -18.31 1.24 18.31
N GLU A 130 -19.34 2.01 18.66
CA GLU A 130 -20.32 2.61 17.75
C GLU A 130 -19.69 3.55 16.71
N LEU A 131 -18.53 4.14 17.00
CA LEU A 131 -17.79 5.01 16.06
C LEU A 131 -16.89 4.23 15.11
N GLY A 132 -16.87 2.89 15.18
CA GLY A 132 -15.99 2.03 14.39
C GLY A 132 -16.15 2.20 12.88
N SER A 133 -17.37 2.45 12.40
CA SER A 133 -17.62 2.72 10.97
C SER A 133 -16.97 4.03 10.51
N ILE A 134 -16.96 5.07 11.34
CA ILE A 134 -16.31 6.36 11.07
C ILE A 134 -14.79 6.21 11.09
N ALA A 135 -14.24 5.54 12.11
CA ALA A 135 -12.81 5.25 12.19
C ALA A 135 -12.32 4.44 10.98
N LYS A 136 -13.11 3.43 10.56
CA LYS A 136 -12.80 2.61 9.38
C LYS A 136 -12.73 3.43 8.09
N GLN A 137 -13.50 4.51 7.95
CA GLN A 137 -13.36 5.40 6.80
C GLN A 137 -11.98 6.05 6.73
N VAL A 138 -11.36 6.38 7.86
CA VAL A 138 -10.00 6.95 7.86
C VAL A 138 -9.01 5.88 7.42
N TRP A 139 -9.10 4.67 7.98
CA TRP A 139 -8.27 3.53 7.59
C TRP A 139 -8.34 3.26 6.08
N GLN A 140 -9.55 3.15 5.56
CA GLN A 140 -9.80 2.79 4.17
C GLN A 140 -9.35 3.89 3.21
N HIS A 141 -9.88 5.12 3.34
CA HIS A 141 -9.68 6.15 2.32
C HIS A 141 -8.28 6.78 2.39
N THR A 142 -7.73 7.00 3.59
CA THR A 142 -6.38 7.58 3.69
C THR A 142 -5.29 6.55 3.41
N GLY A 143 -5.54 5.26 3.66
CA GLY A 143 -4.52 4.22 3.54
C GLY A 143 -3.32 4.39 4.47
N ASN A 144 -3.45 5.19 5.54
CA ASN A 144 -2.40 5.48 6.52
C ASN A 144 -2.38 4.50 7.71
N GLY A 145 -3.14 3.41 7.65
CA GLY A 145 -3.11 2.37 8.68
C GLY A 145 -1.76 1.64 8.75
N VAL A 146 -1.50 0.96 9.87
CA VAL A 146 -0.32 0.08 9.98
C VAL A 146 -0.43 -1.12 9.02
N SER A 147 0.72 -1.58 8.50
CA SER A 147 0.75 -2.83 7.72
C SER A 147 0.63 -4.06 8.62
N SER A 148 0.30 -5.21 8.04
CA SER A 148 0.21 -6.46 8.80
C SER A 148 1.56 -6.91 9.36
N ARG A 149 2.67 -6.68 8.64
CA ARG A 149 4.05 -6.89 9.15
C ARG A 149 4.36 -6.02 10.36
N ARG A 150 4.06 -4.72 10.26
CA ARG A 150 4.23 -3.81 11.40
C ARG A 150 3.32 -4.20 12.57
N GLY A 151 2.09 -4.60 12.28
CA GLY A 151 1.15 -5.09 13.29
C GLY A 151 1.66 -6.33 14.02
N GLU A 152 2.21 -7.30 13.30
CA GLU A 152 2.88 -8.48 13.86
C GLU A 152 4.03 -8.09 14.79
N PHE A 153 4.96 -7.27 14.30
CA PHE A 153 6.09 -6.78 15.09
C PHE A 153 5.62 -6.07 16.36
N CYS A 154 4.70 -5.11 16.23
CA CYS A 154 4.21 -4.32 17.35
C CYS A 154 3.46 -5.16 18.39
N HIS A 155 2.78 -6.22 17.97
CA HIS A 155 2.08 -7.14 18.86
C HIS A 155 3.05 -7.92 19.75
N SER A 156 4.09 -8.52 19.16
CA SER A 156 5.14 -9.19 19.93
C SER A 156 5.89 -8.18 20.82
N ALA A 157 6.27 -7.02 20.27
CA ALA A 157 6.99 -6.00 21.01
C ALA A 157 6.21 -5.44 22.21
N LEU A 158 4.87 -5.34 22.12
CA LEU A 158 4.01 -4.93 23.23
C LEU A 158 4.01 -5.99 24.35
N ARG A 159 3.87 -7.28 23.99
CA ARG A 159 3.87 -8.40 24.94
C ARG A 159 5.19 -8.56 25.68
N ASP A 160 6.29 -8.37 24.95
CA ASP A 160 7.64 -8.52 25.48
C ASP A 160 8.11 -7.29 26.27
N GLY A 161 7.27 -6.24 26.39
CA GLY A 161 7.60 -4.99 27.08
C GLY A 161 8.64 -4.13 26.36
N PHE A 162 8.98 -4.47 25.11
CA PHE A 162 9.82 -3.63 24.25
C PHE A 162 9.10 -2.33 23.89
N LEU A 163 7.81 -2.41 23.62
CA LEU A 163 6.96 -1.28 23.25
C LEU A 163 6.08 -0.89 24.44
N VAL A 164 6.21 0.35 24.94
CA VAL A 164 5.49 0.84 26.13
C VAL A 164 4.77 2.16 25.85
N GLU A 165 3.73 2.47 26.62
CA GLU A 165 3.07 3.78 26.54
C GLU A 165 4.08 4.90 26.85
N LYS A 166 4.09 5.94 26.01
CA LYS A 166 4.99 7.08 26.14
C LYS A 166 4.93 7.75 27.52
N LYS A 167 3.75 7.77 28.18
CA LYS A 167 3.58 8.34 29.52
C LYS A 167 4.38 7.62 30.61
N SER A 168 4.61 6.32 30.45
CA SER A 168 5.35 5.49 31.39
C SER A 168 6.86 5.77 31.40
N THR A 169 7.37 6.61 30.51
CA THR A 169 8.81 6.97 30.46
C THR A 169 9.20 8.15 31.36
N THR A 170 8.26 8.75 32.10
CA THR A 170 8.51 9.94 32.94
C THR A 170 8.55 9.69 34.46
N THR A 171 8.29 8.48 34.95
CA THR A 171 8.37 8.21 36.40
C THR A 171 8.67 6.74 36.68
N GLU A 172 9.85 6.48 37.24
CA GLU A 172 10.19 5.51 38.30
C GLU A 172 11.63 4.98 38.16
N ILE A 173 12.61 5.80 38.60
CA ILE A 173 13.83 5.25 39.18
C ILE A 173 13.45 4.87 40.62
N VAL A 174 13.01 3.63 40.83
CA VAL A 174 12.92 3.06 42.17
C VAL A 174 14.34 2.64 42.57
N PRO A 175 14.95 3.21 43.63
CA PRO A 175 16.21 2.69 44.13
C PRO A 175 15.94 1.30 44.71
N GLN A 176 16.61 0.27 44.21
CA GLN A 176 16.63 -1.06 44.83
C GLN A 176 17.01 -0.91 46.31
N ARG A 177 16.05 -1.13 47.21
CA ARG A 177 16.31 -1.33 48.63
C ARG A 177 17.16 -2.58 48.77
N ILE A 178 18.44 -2.40 49.06
CA ILE A 178 19.31 -3.48 49.54
C ILE A 178 18.78 -3.90 50.92
N CYS A 179 18.08 -5.02 50.98
CA CYS A 179 17.75 -5.70 52.22
C CYS A 179 19.06 -6.19 52.87
N LYS A 180 19.56 -5.43 53.85
CA LYS A 180 20.66 -5.90 54.72
C LYS A 180 20.12 -6.98 55.66
N GLY A 181 20.56 -8.22 55.44
CA GLY A 181 20.43 -9.30 56.42
C GLY A 181 21.21 -9.01 57.71
N PRO A 182 20.92 -9.71 58.81
CA PRO A 182 21.41 -9.34 60.15
C PRO A 182 22.91 -9.60 60.33
N ARG A 183 23.59 -8.63 60.97
CA ARG A 183 25.01 -8.68 61.39
C ARG A 183 25.22 -9.57 62.63
N ARG A 184 26.05 -10.60 62.49
CA ARG A 184 26.86 -11.32 63.52
C ARG A 184 27.80 -12.24 62.73
N TYR A 185 29.13 -12.22 62.78
CA TYR A 185 30.10 -11.96 63.83
C TYR A 185 31.28 -11.09 63.33
N GLN A 186 31.96 -10.44 64.28
CA GLN A 186 33.24 -9.76 64.10
C GLN A 186 34.39 -10.74 63.81
N GLY A 187 35.39 -10.29 63.06
CA GLY A 187 36.68 -10.97 62.93
C GLY A 187 37.64 -10.14 62.08
N LYS A 188 38.57 -9.47 62.75
CA LYS A 188 39.65 -8.61 62.22
C LYS A 188 40.81 -9.45 61.61
N ASP A 189 41.64 -8.73 60.86
CA ASP A 189 43.10 -8.92 60.67
C ASP A 189 43.63 -9.59 59.36
N THR A 190 44.16 -8.71 58.49
CA THR A 190 45.51 -8.61 57.89
C THR A 190 46.39 -9.84 57.51
N VAL A 191 46.93 -9.73 56.28
CA VAL A 191 48.35 -9.92 55.84
C VAL A 191 48.85 -11.29 55.34
N ASN A 192 49.33 -11.25 54.08
CA ASN A 192 50.43 -11.95 53.36
C ASN A 192 50.78 -13.43 53.61
N GLY A 193 51.05 -14.14 52.49
CA GLY A 193 52.28 -14.95 52.38
C GLY A 193 52.21 -16.31 51.68
N ALA A 194 52.77 -16.36 50.46
CA ALA A 194 53.75 -17.34 49.96
C ALA A 194 53.43 -18.86 49.76
N PHE A 195 53.44 -19.25 48.47
CA PHE A 195 54.30 -20.25 47.77
C PHE A 195 54.41 -21.76 48.15
N ARG A 196 54.33 -22.56 47.06
CA ARG A 196 54.96 -23.88 46.71
C ARG A 196 54.33 -25.16 47.30
N ALA A 197 54.30 -26.33 46.66
CA ALA A 197 54.58 -26.85 45.31
C ALA A 197 54.16 -28.35 45.28
N GLY A 198 53.88 -28.94 44.11
CA GLY A 198 53.84 -30.40 43.94
C GLY A 198 52.86 -30.86 42.85
N GLY A 199 53.38 -31.20 41.66
CA GLY A 199 52.59 -31.67 40.51
C GLY A 199 52.66 -33.18 40.25
N ILE A 200 51.79 -33.66 39.36
CA ILE A 200 51.96 -34.79 38.41
C ILE A 200 50.88 -34.59 37.29
N HIS A 201 51.29 -34.65 36.02
CA HIS A 201 50.52 -34.60 34.76
C HIS A 201 50.39 -36.04 34.16
N PRO A 202 49.61 -36.37 33.07
CA PRO A 202 49.29 -35.53 31.89
C PRO A 202 47.88 -35.70 31.20
N SER A 203 47.26 -34.62 30.69
CA SER A 203 47.03 -34.27 29.25
C SER A 203 45.56 -34.46 28.77
N PRO A 204 45.13 -33.90 27.62
CA PRO A 204 45.12 -32.48 27.24
C PRO A 204 43.75 -32.04 26.67
N THR A 205 43.25 -30.84 26.99
CA THR A 205 42.28 -30.15 26.13
C THR A 205 42.27 -28.65 26.40
N ASP A 206 42.38 -27.90 25.31
CA ASP A 206 42.45 -26.44 25.25
C ASP A 206 41.23 -25.75 25.89
N SER A 207 41.49 -24.68 26.63
CA SER A 207 40.51 -23.64 26.97
C SER A 207 41.15 -22.28 26.73
N PRO A 208 40.53 -21.39 25.94
CA PRO A 208 40.86 -19.98 25.98
C PRO A 208 39.86 -19.22 26.87
N MET A 209 40.45 -18.53 27.85
CA MET A 209 40.17 -17.17 28.30
C MET A 209 38.72 -16.63 28.19
N VAL A 210 38.16 -16.40 29.37
CA VAL A 210 37.05 -15.48 29.62
C VAL A 210 37.49 -14.05 29.33
N THR A 211 36.94 -13.45 28.28
CA THR A 211 36.78 -12.00 28.13
C THR A 211 35.28 -11.74 28.01
N ASP A 212 34.69 -11.30 29.12
CA ASP A 212 33.25 -11.10 29.27
C ASP A 212 32.90 -9.61 29.23
N GLY A 213 31.78 -9.26 28.59
CA GLY A 213 31.14 -7.96 28.80
C GLY A 213 30.70 -7.12 27.58
N VAL A 214 30.83 -7.58 26.32
CA VAL A 214 30.32 -6.81 25.14
C VAL A 214 29.59 -7.67 24.09
N ARG A 215 29.48 -9.00 24.27
CA ARG A 215 28.88 -9.91 23.28
C ARG A 215 27.36 -10.16 23.42
N ASP A 216 26.82 -10.01 24.62
CA ASP A 216 25.45 -10.48 24.95
C ASP A 216 24.32 -9.69 24.24
N GLY A 217 24.52 -8.38 24.00
CA GLY A 217 23.49 -7.54 23.36
C GLY A 217 23.30 -7.77 21.86
N ARG A 218 24.35 -8.18 21.13
CA ARG A 218 24.24 -8.51 19.69
C ARG A 218 23.61 -9.89 19.49
N GLU A 219 23.94 -10.83 20.37
CA GLU A 219 23.37 -12.17 20.36
C GLU A 219 21.88 -12.12 20.64
N HIS A 220 21.38 -11.20 21.50
CA HIS A 220 19.94 -11.08 21.76
C HIS A 220 19.14 -10.50 20.58
N ILE A 221 19.68 -9.52 19.84
CA ILE A 221 19.05 -8.96 18.63
C ILE A 221 19.11 -9.98 17.50
N GLN A 222 20.27 -10.61 17.31
CA GLN A 222 20.41 -11.71 16.36
C GLN A 222 19.48 -12.88 16.73
N PHE A 223 19.24 -13.15 18.01
CA PHE A 223 18.27 -14.14 18.48
C PHE A 223 16.81 -13.71 18.25
N ILE A 224 16.47 -12.41 18.33
CA ILE A 224 15.14 -11.88 17.94
C ILE A 224 14.99 -11.75 16.41
N GLU A 225 16.07 -11.70 15.63
CA GLU A 225 16.00 -11.75 14.16
C GLU A 225 15.97 -13.21 13.65
N GLU A 226 16.71 -14.12 14.30
CA GLU A 226 16.85 -15.54 13.93
C GLU A 226 15.67 -16.40 14.41
N ARG A 227 15.10 -16.12 15.59
CA ARG A 227 13.95 -16.89 16.14
C ARG A 227 12.64 -16.65 15.37
N PHE A 228 12.61 -15.63 14.50
CA PHE A 228 11.41 -15.19 13.75
C PHE A 228 11.49 -15.46 12.24
N GLY A 229 12.49 -16.25 11.80
CA GLY A 229 12.40 -17.02 10.55
C GLY A 229 12.55 -16.24 9.22
N ARG A 230 13.16 -15.05 9.22
CA ARG A 230 13.51 -14.35 7.96
C ARG A 230 14.92 -13.76 8.06
N ASN A 231 15.82 -14.18 7.16
CA ASN A 231 17.18 -13.63 6.96
C ASN A 231 17.16 -12.16 6.45
N LEU A 232 16.39 -11.27 7.06
CA LEU A 232 16.20 -9.89 6.62
C LEU A 232 16.89 -8.95 7.61
N ASN A 233 18.09 -8.52 7.24
CA ASN A 233 18.80 -7.52 8.03
C ASN A 233 18.10 -6.16 7.88
N THR A 234 17.39 -5.74 8.93
CA THR A 234 16.65 -4.46 8.99
C THR A 234 17.55 -3.24 8.80
N SER A 235 18.87 -3.37 9.02
CA SER A 235 19.85 -2.32 8.72
C SER A 235 19.93 -1.96 7.23
N LEU A 236 19.35 -2.78 6.34
CA LEU A 236 19.28 -2.52 4.91
C LEU A 236 18.06 -1.69 4.49
N ALA A 237 17.16 -1.33 5.41
CA ALA A 237 15.91 -0.65 5.08
C ALA A 237 16.13 0.69 4.33
N ASP A 238 17.05 1.53 4.78
CA ASP A 238 17.35 2.82 4.11
C ASP A 238 17.93 2.61 2.71
N GLN A 239 18.78 1.59 2.55
CA GLN A 239 19.33 1.19 1.27
C GLN A 239 18.24 0.66 0.34
N ALA A 240 17.31 -0.14 0.87
CA ALA A 240 16.16 -0.65 0.13
C ALA A 240 15.24 0.48 -0.33
N LYS A 241 14.88 1.41 0.56
CA LYS A 241 14.10 2.62 0.22
C LYS A 241 14.80 3.46 -0.84
N ARG A 242 16.12 3.60 -0.77
CA ARG A 242 16.91 4.32 -1.77
C ARG A 242 16.88 3.61 -3.13
N ALA A 243 17.06 2.29 -3.16
CA ALA A 243 16.98 1.50 -4.39
C ALA A 243 15.59 1.60 -5.04
N VAL A 244 14.51 1.51 -4.26
CA VAL A 244 13.14 1.70 -4.73
C VAL A 244 12.95 3.09 -5.35
N ARG A 245 13.40 4.16 -4.66
CA ARG A 245 13.34 5.54 -5.19
C ARG A 245 14.12 5.69 -6.50
N ARG A 246 15.28 5.06 -6.62
CA ARG A 246 16.09 5.03 -7.85
C ARG A 246 15.38 4.34 -9.02
N ARG A 247 14.71 3.20 -8.77
CA ARG A 247 13.91 2.50 -9.80
C ARG A 247 12.78 3.40 -10.30
N ILE A 248 12.05 4.04 -9.38
CA ILE A 248 10.94 4.94 -9.71
C ILE A 248 11.41 6.19 -10.45
N ALA A 249 12.54 6.78 -10.07
CA ALA A 249 13.13 7.92 -10.79
C ALA A 249 13.65 7.54 -12.20
N GLY A 250 13.72 6.24 -12.53
CA GLY A 250 14.22 5.73 -13.79
C GLY A 250 15.74 5.68 -13.89
N VAL A 251 16.47 5.92 -12.79
CA VAL A 251 17.94 5.88 -12.76
C VAL A 251 18.49 4.47 -12.51
N LEU A 252 17.63 3.52 -12.13
CA LEU A 252 17.95 2.09 -12.00
C LEU A 252 16.93 1.26 -12.80
N LYS A 253 17.37 0.71 -13.94
CA LYS A 253 16.53 -0.08 -14.86
C LYS A 253 16.99 -1.54 -15.02
N ALA A 254 18.04 -1.94 -14.30
CA ALA A 254 18.64 -3.26 -14.44
C ALA A 254 18.11 -4.23 -13.37
N ASP A 255 17.93 -5.49 -13.77
CA ASP A 255 17.56 -6.60 -12.89
C ASP A 255 18.78 -7.01 -12.04
N VAL A 256 19.03 -6.28 -10.96
CA VAL A 256 20.23 -6.45 -10.13
C VAL A 256 19.95 -6.46 -8.64
N GLU A 257 20.82 -7.16 -7.91
CA GLU A 257 20.82 -7.24 -6.45
C GLU A 257 21.11 -5.88 -5.81
N LEU A 258 20.66 -5.72 -4.55
CA LEU A 258 20.72 -4.44 -3.82
C LEU A 258 22.14 -3.82 -3.79
N ILE A 259 23.17 -4.63 -3.54
CA ILE A 259 24.56 -4.13 -3.48
C ILE A 259 25.01 -3.55 -4.83
N GLU A 260 24.61 -4.17 -5.94
CA GLU A 260 24.94 -3.69 -7.29
C GLU A 260 24.09 -2.47 -7.67
N ALA A 261 22.80 -2.47 -7.32
CA ALA A 261 21.89 -1.34 -7.47
C ALA A 261 22.41 -0.05 -6.80
N LEU A 262 23.09 -0.18 -5.66
CA LEU A 262 23.67 0.95 -4.95
C LEU A 262 24.93 1.50 -5.63
N LYS A 263 25.73 0.62 -6.27
CA LYS A 263 26.99 0.97 -6.95
C LYS A 263 26.78 1.62 -8.32
N LYS A 264 25.67 1.33 -9.02
CA LYS A 264 25.37 1.97 -10.31
C LYS A 264 24.98 3.45 -10.11
N THR A 265 25.73 4.36 -10.73
CA THR A 265 25.39 5.79 -10.85
C THR A 265 24.76 6.08 -12.21
N SER A 266 23.48 6.47 -12.14
CA SER A 266 22.65 7.29 -13.06
C SER A 266 22.92 7.24 -14.57
N GLY A 267 21.96 6.67 -15.32
CA GLY A 267 21.59 7.18 -16.65
C GLY A 267 20.57 8.33 -16.55
N GLU A 268 20.13 8.88 -17.68
CA GLU A 268 19.05 9.88 -17.72
C GLU A 268 17.78 9.30 -17.06
N GLY A 269 17.24 10.00 -16.05
CA GLY A 269 16.01 9.62 -15.34
C GLY A 269 14.77 9.71 -16.25
N ARG A 270 13.57 9.51 -15.69
CA ARG A 270 12.31 9.59 -16.45
C ARG A 270 12.09 10.93 -17.15
N VAL A 271 12.62 12.00 -16.57
CA VAL A 271 12.74 13.34 -17.14
C VAL A 271 14.08 13.93 -16.71
N ALA A 272 14.60 14.90 -17.47
CA ALA A 272 15.84 15.59 -17.12
C ALA A 272 15.74 16.21 -15.72
N GLY A 273 16.79 16.11 -14.90
CA GLY A 273 16.83 16.68 -13.55
C GLY A 273 16.04 15.93 -12.47
N LEU A 274 15.30 14.86 -12.80
CA LEU A 274 14.63 14.03 -11.80
C LEU A 274 15.64 13.19 -11.02
N THR A 275 15.57 13.23 -9.69
CA THR A 275 16.47 12.48 -8.79
C THR A 275 15.70 11.61 -7.80
N GLU A 276 16.41 10.72 -7.10
CA GLU A 276 15.85 9.94 -5.98
C GLU A 276 15.33 10.82 -4.82
N SER A 277 15.73 12.09 -4.76
CA SER A 277 15.24 13.03 -3.74
C SER A 277 13.83 13.54 -4.05
N ASP A 278 13.36 13.40 -5.28
CA ASP A 278 12.05 13.84 -5.75
C ASP A 278 10.98 12.76 -5.62
N VAL A 279 11.39 11.57 -5.15
CA VAL A 279 10.53 10.41 -4.95
C VAL A 279 10.30 10.20 -3.46
N PHE A 280 9.04 10.26 -3.05
CA PHE A 280 8.59 10.01 -1.68
C PHE A 280 7.86 8.67 -1.62
N LEU A 281 8.14 7.89 -0.58
CA LEU A 281 7.52 6.57 -0.38
C LEU A 281 6.45 6.63 0.70
N PHE A 282 5.40 5.84 0.53
CA PHE A 282 4.26 5.77 1.44
C PHE A 282 3.86 4.31 1.71
N PRO A 283 3.17 4.03 2.83
CA PRO A 283 2.69 2.67 3.14
C PRO A 283 1.75 2.08 2.09
N THR A 284 0.99 2.91 1.38
CA THR A 284 0.02 2.49 0.37
C THR A 284 -0.12 3.51 -0.77
N GLY A 285 -0.70 3.08 -1.90
CA GLY A 285 -1.07 4.00 -2.99
C GLY A 285 -2.04 5.09 -2.52
N MET A 286 -3.07 4.73 -1.74
CA MET A 286 -4.00 5.72 -1.16
C MET A 286 -3.31 6.70 -0.20
N SER A 287 -2.32 6.24 0.57
CA SER A 287 -1.50 7.14 1.39
C SER A 287 -0.72 8.15 0.54
N SER A 288 -0.28 7.76 -0.66
CA SER A 288 0.38 8.68 -1.60
C SER A 288 -0.58 9.74 -2.12
N ILE A 289 -1.81 9.34 -2.50
CA ILE A 289 -2.88 10.24 -2.95
C ILE A 289 -3.28 11.21 -1.83
N PHE A 290 -3.59 10.67 -0.66
CA PHE A 290 -3.97 11.44 0.52
C PHE A 290 -2.89 12.47 0.87
N ASN A 291 -1.64 12.05 1.02
CA ASN A 291 -0.58 12.98 1.40
C ASN A 291 -0.30 14.00 0.29
N SER A 292 -0.36 13.63 -1.00
CA SER A 292 -0.23 14.60 -2.10
C SER A 292 -1.31 15.68 -2.02
N HIS A 293 -2.55 15.31 -1.71
CA HIS A 293 -3.63 16.26 -1.46
C HIS A 293 -3.37 17.17 -0.25
N GLN A 294 -2.95 16.61 0.88
CA GLN A 294 -2.63 17.40 2.08
C GLN A 294 -1.46 18.36 1.85
N MET A 295 -0.43 17.95 1.11
CA MET A 295 0.72 18.80 0.78
C MET A 295 0.32 19.93 -0.16
N LEU A 296 -0.59 19.68 -1.12
CA LEU A 296 -1.15 20.73 -1.96
C LEU A 296 -1.99 21.73 -1.14
N LEU A 297 -2.85 21.26 -0.24
CA LEU A 297 -3.61 22.13 0.66
C LEU A 297 -2.69 23.00 1.53
N ALA A 298 -1.59 22.44 2.03
CA ALA A 298 -0.61 23.16 2.83
C ALA A 298 0.20 24.18 1.99
N ALA A 299 0.57 23.83 0.76
CA ALA A 299 1.38 24.68 -0.11
C ALA A 299 0.57 25.79 -0.79
N ARG A 300 -0.70 25.54 -1.13
CA ARG A 300 -1.53 26.42 -1.96
C ARG A 300 -2.77 26.98 -1.26
N GLY A 301 -3.05 26.54 -0.03
CA GLY A 301 -4.25 26.92 0.71
C GLY A 301 -5.47 26.06 0.38
N ALA A 302 -6.55 26.29 1.13
CA ALA A 302 -7.76 25.50 1.05
C ALA A 302 -8.64 25.92 -0.14
N MET A 303 -8.68 25.08 -1.18
CA MET A 303 -9.62 25.19 -2.31
C MET A 303 -10.22 23.81 -2.63
N LYS A 304 -11.35 23.78 -3.35
CA LYS A 304 -11.93 22.51 -3.83
C LYS A 304 -10.98 21.83 -4.82
N SER A 305 -10.94 20.51 -4.78
CA SER A 305 -10.22 19.70 -5.77
C SER A 305 -11.18 19.25 -6.88
N ILE A 306 -10.62 18.79 -8.00
CA ILE A 306 -11.35 18.14 -9.09
C ILE A 306 -10.91 16.68 -9.14
N CYS A 307 -11.87 15.78 -9.29
CA CYS A 307 -11.65 14.37 -9.58
C CYS A 307 -12.13 14.11 -11.01
N PHE A 308 -11.19 13.86 -11.93
CA PHE A 308 -11.46 13.77 -13.36
C PHE A 308 -11.32 12.33 -13.87
N GLY A 309 -12.36 11.85 -14.55
CA GLY A 309 -12.57 10.45 -14.90
C GLY A 309 -13.31 9.69 -13.79
N PHE A 310 -13.42 8.37 -13.97
CA PHE A 310 -13.92 7.45 -12.95
C PHE A 310 -12.75 6.75 -12.26
N PRO A 311 -11.93 7.45 -11.43
CA PRO A 311 -10.82 6.80 -10.76
C PRO A 311 -11.35 5.90 -9.65
N TYR A 312 -10.42 5.20 -9.03
CA TYR A 312 -10.61 4.45 -7.83
C TYR A 312 -11.36 5.28 -6.77
N ILE A 313 -12.51 4.77 -6.31
CA ILE A 313 -13.48 5.51 -5.49
C ILE A 313 -12.88 6.21 -4.27
N ASP A 314 -11.90 5.57 -3.63
CA ASP A 314 -11.31 6.10 -2.42
C ASP A 314 -10.54 7.43 -2.67
N THR A 315 -10.13 7.70 -3.91
CA THR A 315 -9.60 9.01 -4.34
C THR A 315 -10.67 10.08 -4.25
N LEU A 316 -11.84 9.85 -4.85
CA LEU A 316 -12.98 10.78 -4.76
C LEU A 316 -13.35 11.02 -3.29
N LYS A 317 -13.48 9.96 -2.49
CA LYS A 317 -13.80 10.09 -1.06
C LYS A 317 -12.73 10.85 -0.28
N THR A 318 -11.47 10.75 -0.67
CA THR A 318 -10.38 11.50 -0.04
C THR A 318 -10.56 13.01 -0.27
N LEU A 319 -10.81 13.39 -1.52
CA LEU A 319 -10.97 14.79 -1.92
C LEU A 319 -12.25 15.42 -1.32
N GLU A 320 -13.32 14.65 -1.18
CA GLU A 320 -14.58 15.10 -0.55
C GLU A 320 -14.44 15.32 0.96
N LYS A 321 -13.64 14.48 1.65
CA LYS A 321 -13.64 14.40 3.12
C LYS A 321 -12.54 15.22 3.79
N TRP A 322 -11.39 15.40 3.15
CA TRP A 322 -10.21 16.04 3.75
C TRP A 322 -9.81 17.31 3.01
N GLY A 323 -10.75 18.25 2.85
CA GLY A 323 -10.53 19.55 2.24
C GLY A 323 -11.87 20.28 2.04
N PRO A 324 -11.89 21.39 1.29
CA PRO A 324 -13.13 22.14 0.98
C PRO A 324 -14.14 21.42 0.08
N GLY A 325 -13.86 20.20 -0.37
CA GLY A 325 -14.74 19.37 -1.20
C GLY A 325 -14.17 19.10 -2.60
N CYS A 326 -14.96 18.39 -3.40
CA CYS A 326 -14.56 17.89 -4.71
C CYS A 326 -15.61 18.21 -5.79
N LEU A 327 -15.16 18.62 -6.98
CA LEU A 327 -15.93 18.59 -8.21
C LEU A 327 -15.61 17.30 -8.96
N PHE A 328 -16.63 16.52 -9.33
CA PHE A 328 -16.45 15.20 -9.92
C PHE A 328 -16.91 15.15 -11.37
N TYR A 329 -15.99 14.78 -12.26
CA TYR A 329 -16.23 14.55 -13.69
C TYR A 329 -16.06 13.07 -14.03
N GLY A 330 -17.06 12.27 -13.66
CA GLY A 330 -16.98 10.80 -13.74
C GLY A 330 -16.90 10.23 -15.16
N ASN A 331 -17.37 10.94 -16.19
CA ASN A 331 -17.27 10.45 -17.57
C ASN A 331 -15.84 10.57 -18.10
N GLY A 332 -15.11 11.60 -17.65
CA GLY A 332 -13.77 11.93 -18.10
C GLY A 332 -13.73 12.27 -19.59
N SER A 333 -14.80 12.85 -20.12
CA SER A 333 -14.97 13.11 -21.55
C SER A 333 -14.46 14.49 -21.98
N SER A 334 -14.49 14.77 -23.29
CA SER A 334 -14.18 16.10 -23.82
C SER A 334 -15.14 17.16 -23.27
N GLU A 335 -16.42 16.82 -23.13
CA GLU A 335 -17.48 17.71 -22.67
C GLU A 335 -17.30 18.07 -21.19
N ASP A 336 -16.77 17.14 -20.39
CA ASP A 336 -16.40 17.43 -18.99
C ASP A 336 -15.26 18.47 -18.92
N ILE A 337 -14.32 18.45 -19.87
CA ILE A 337 -13.24 19.47 -19.96
C ILE A 337 -13.82 20.81 -20.41
N ASP A 338 -14.80 20.80 -21.33
CA ASP A 338 -15.48 22.01 -21.80
C ASP A 338 -16.26 22.69 -20.68
N ASP A 339 -16.99 21.93 -19.84
CA ASP A 339 -17.65 22.46 -18.64
C ASP A 339 -16.63 23.01 -17.63
N LEU A 340 -15.51 22.30 -17.43
CA LEU A 340 -14.44 22.79 -16.54
C LEU A 340 -13.89 24.13 -17.03
N GLU A 341 -13.59 24.26 -18.33
CA GLU A 341 -13.11 25.53 -18.91
C GLU A 341 -14.14 26.65 -18.71
N ALA A 342 -15.42 26.40 -18.93
CA ALA A 342 -16.49 27.39 -18.71
C ALA A 342 -16.58 27.86 -17.25
N ARG A 343 -16.46 26.93 -16.28
CA ARG A 343 -16.42 27.27 -14.85
C ARG A 343 -15.21 28.12 -14.49
N LEU A 344 -14.04 27.75 -15.01
CA LEU A 344 -12.80 28.48 -14.79
C LEU A 344 -12.88 29.90 -15.40
N ASP A 345 -13.47 30.05 -16.58
CA ASP A 345 -13.75 31.36 -17.19
C ASP A 345 -14.73 32.20 -16.36
N SER A 346 -15.70 31.57 -15.69
CA SER A 346 -16.60 32.25 -14.77
C SER A 346 -15.95 32.68 -13.43
N GLY A 347 -14.68 32.31 -13.22
CA GLY A 347 -13.90 32.69 -12.04
C GLY A 347 -13.85 31.63 -10.93
N GLU A 348 -14.36 30.42 -11.14
CA GLU A 348 -14.14 29.32 -10.21
C GLU A 348 -12.63 28.99 -10.10
N LYS A 349 -12.17 28.66 -8.89
CA LYS A 349 -10.77 28.29 -8.62
C LYS A 349 -10.69 26.96 -7.92
N PHE A 350 -9.69 26.17 -8.31
CA PHE A 350 -9.49 24.83 -7.81
C PHE A 350 -8.06 24.61 -7.31
N LEU A 351 -7.94 23.73 -6.32
CA LEU A 351 -6.65 23.31 -5.77
C LEU A 351 -5.85 22.51 -6.81
N ALA A 352 -6.48 21.46 -7.34
CA ALA A 352 -5.84 20.53 -8.25
C ALA A 352 -6.86 19.66 -8.98
N VAL A 353 -6.49 19.16 -10.15
CA VAL A 353 -7.13 18.02 -10.81
C VAL A 353 -6.38 16.75 -10.40
N PHE A 354 -7.12 15.75 -9.92
CA PHE A 354 -6.67 14.39 -9.69
C PHE A 354 -7.29 13.49 -10.77
N THR A 355 -6.47 12.71 -11.46
CA THR A 355 -6.93 11.79 -12.51
C THR A 355 -6.06 10.54 -12.60
N GLU A 356 -6.61 9.45 -13.10
CA GLU A 356 -5.87 8.22 -13.40
C GLU A 356 -5.49 8.17 -14.88
N PHE A 357 -4.33 7.58 -15.20
CA PHE A 357 -3.90 7.37 -16.57
C PHE A 357 -3.40 5.93 -16.81
N PRO A 358 -4.15 5.09 -17.54
CA PRO A 358 -5.57 5.24 -17.88
C PRO A 358 -6.46 4.95 -16.65
N GLY A 359 -7.74 5.33 -16.69
CA GLY A 359 -8.68 5.10 -15.58
C GLY A 359 -9.13 3.65 -15.41
N ASN A 360 -9.30 3.18 -14.19
CA ASN A 360 -9.75 1.82 -13.84
C ASN A 360 -11.27 1.81 -13.52
N PRO A 361 -12.12 0.99 -14.17
CA PRO A 361 -11.78 -0.22 -14.93
C PRO A 361 -11.92 -0.11 -16.46
N LEU A 362 -12.45 1.01 -16.98
CA LEU A 362 -12.76 1.16 -18.41
C LEU A 362 -11.55 1.49 -19.29
N LEU A 363 -10.42 1.81 -18.66
CA LEU A 363 -9.13 2.09 -19.30
C LEU A 363 -9.21 3.21 -20.34
N LYS A 364 -10.06 4.19 -20.07
CA LYS A 364 -10.13 5.46 -20.80
C LYS A 364 -8.98 6.35 -20.35
N SER A 365 -8.34 7.02 -21.31
CA SER A 365 -7.27 7.99 -21.02
C SER A 365 -7.81 9.41 -21.11
N PRO A 366 -7.63 10.24 -20.07
CA PRO A 366 -8.03 11.65 -20.14
C PRO A 366 -7.12 12.45 -21.07
N ASP A 367 -7.61 13.56 -21.63
CA ASP A 367 -6.79 14.49 -22.41
C ASP A 367 -5.91 15.35 -21.48
N LEU A 368 -4.78 14.76 -21.07
CA LEU A 368 -3.83 15.43 -20.19
C LEU A 368 -3.21 16.69 -20.81
N LYS A 369 -3.18 16.83 -22.14
CA LYS A 369 -2.66 18.04 -22.79
C LYS A 369 -3.62 19.21 -22.59
N ARG A 370 -4.93 18.98 -22.77
CA ARG A 370 -5.96 19.98 -22.46
C ARG A 370 -5.99 20.31 -20.97
N ILE A 371 -5.96 19.29 -20.09
CA ILE A 371 -5.93 19.51 -18.64
C ILE A 371 -4.72 20.34 -18.22
N ARG A 372 -3.52 20.03 -18.73
CA ARG A 372 -2.30 20.82 -18.46
C ARG A 372 -2.42 22.26 -18.95
N SER A 373 -2.96 22.46 -20.15
CA SER A 373 -3.16 23.80 -20.73
C SER A 373 -4.10 24.65 -19.87
N LEU A 374 -5.21 24.08 -19.38
CA LEU A 374 -6.11 24.74 -18.44
C LEU A 374 -5.42 25.02 -17.10
N SER A 375 -4.66 24.06 -16.59
CA SER A 375 -3.90 24.19 -15.34
C SER A 375 -2.91 25.36 -15.39
N ASP A 376 -2.24 25.55 -16.53
CA ASP A 376 -1.31 26.67 -16.75
C ASP A 376 -2.03 28.02 -16.84
N LYS A 377 -3.19 28.05 -17.51
CA LYS A 377 -4.03 29.25 -17.70
C LYS A 377 -4.71 29.71 -16.41
N TYR A 378 -5.24 28.79 -15.60
CA TYR A 378 -6.10 29.12 -14.45
C TYR A 378 -5.49 28.80 -13.09
N ASP A 379 -4.21 28.41 -13.03
CA ASP A 379 -3.45 28.22 -11.79
C ASP A 379 -4.09 27.16 -10.85
N PHE A 380 -4.20 25.93 -11.31
CA PHE A 380 -4.43 24.76 -10.44
C PHE A 380 -3.32 23.72 -10.62
N ALA A 381 -3.16 22.73 -9.74
CA ALA A 381 -2.16 21.68 -9.91
C ALA A 381 -2.71 20.44 -10.63
N VAL A 382 -1.84 19.62 -11.22
CA VAL A 382 -2.23 18.34 -11.85
C VAL A 382 -1.58 17.19 -11.10
N VAL A 383 -2.39 16.28 -10.58
CA VAL A 383 -1.96 15.03 -9.94
C VAL A 383 -2.43 13.85 -10.79
N VAL A 384 -1.48 13.04 -11.27
CA VAL A 384 -1.79 11.87 -12.10
C VAL A 384 -1.44 10.59 -11.34
N ASP A 385 -2.41 9.71 -11.14
CA ASP A 385 -2.18 8.34 -10.73
C ASP A 385 -1.87 7.48 -11.96
N GLU A 386 -0.61 7.06 -12.09
CA GLU A 386 -0.13 6.24 -13.19
C GLU A 386 -0.09 4.75 -12.87
N THR A 387 -0.72 4.28 -11.78
CA THR A 387 -0.65 2.89 -11.31
C THR A 387 -0.94 1.86 -12.41
N VAL A 388 -1.99 2.10 -13.20
CA VAL A 388 -2.43 1.18 -14.26
C VAL A 388 -1.53 1.30 -15.49
N GLY A 389 -1.21 2.54 -15.86
CA GLY A 389 -0.35 2.82 -17.00
C GLY A 389 1.06 2.28 -16.78
N ASN A 390 1.57 2.38 -15.56
CA ASN A 390 2.94 2.13 -15.08
C ASN A 390 4.02 2.94 -15.82
N PHE A 391 5.03 3.38 -15.09
CA PHE A 391 6.04 4.31 -15.62
C PHE A 391 7.03 3.70 -16.63
N LEU A 392 6.96 2.39 -16.90
CA LEU A 392 7.71 1.73 -17.98
C LEU A 392 6.96 1.75 -19.31
N ASN A 393 5.63 1.86 -19.29
CA ASN A 393 4.83 1.95 -20.51
C ASN A 393 4.52 3.39 -20.92
N ILE A 394 4.36 4.29 -19.95
CA ILE A 394 3.98 5.69 -20.19
C ILE A 394 4.88 6.69 -19.47
N ASN A 395 4.86 7.94 -19.92
CA ASN A 395 5.46 9.09 -19.23
C ASN A 395 4.49 10.26 -19.15
N VAL A 396 3.79 10.37 -18.02
CA VAL A 396 2.85 11.47 -17.74
C VAL A 396 3.48 12.60 -16.93
N LEU A 397 4.68 12.38 -16.35
CA LEU A 397 5.35 13.34 -15.48
C LEU A 397 5.54 14.73 -16.10
N PRO A 398 5.86 14.90 -17.40
CA PRO A 398 5.98 16.22 -18.01
C PRO A 398 4.69 17.06 -17.99
N TYR A 399 3.53 16.45 -17.73
CA TYR A 399 2.22 17.10 -17.74
C TYR A 399 1.55 17.10 -16.36
N ALA A 400 2.26 16.64 -15.33
CA ALA A 400 1.80 16.58 -13.95
C ALA A 400 2.71 17.41 -13.04
N ASP A 401 2.16 17.94 -11.95
CA ASP A 401 2.93 18.52 -10.86
C ASP A 401 3.36 17.43 -9.86
N ILE A 402 2.49 16.44 -9.64
CA ILE A 402 2.76 15.25 -8.83
C ILE A 402 2.28 14.01 -9.60
N VAL A 403 3.11 12.98 -9.66
CA VAL A 403 2.70 11.66 -10.16
C VAL A 403 2.68 10.67 -9.00
N VAL A 404 1.57 9.98 -8.80
CA VAL A 404 1.41 8.97 -7.74
C VAL A 404 1.31 7.58 -8.33
N SER A 405 1.74 6.57 -7.57
CA SER A 405 1.65 5.17 -7.98
C SER A 405 1.42 4.25 -6.78
N SER A 406 0.64 3.19 -6.99
CA SER A 406 0.52 2.08 -6.05
C SER A 406 1.62 1.05 -6.31
N LEU A 407 2.64 1.05 -5.45
CA LEU A 407 3.72 0.07 -5.50
C LEU A 407 3.27 -1.34 -5.07
N THR A 408 2.11 -1.46 -4.43
CA THR A 408 1.43 -2.71 -4.10
C THR A 408 1.14 -3.59 -5.32
N LYS A 409 0.98 -2.96 -6.49
CA LYS A 409 0.53 -3.62 -7.73
C LYS A 409 1.73 -4.16 -8.49
N ILE A 410 1.83 -3.84 -9.77
CA ILE A 410 2.81 -4.42 -10.68
C ILE A 410 4.25 -4.12 -10.33
N PHE A 411 4.52 -3.03 -9.60
CA PHE A 411 5.86 -2.76 -9.09
C PHE A 411 6.36 -3.88 -8.16
N SER A 412 5.51 -4.34 -7.22
CA SER A 412 5.82 -5.47 -6.35
C SER A 412 5.51 -6.82 -7.02
N GLY A 413 4.33 -7.01 -7.60
CA GLY A 413 3.94 -8.24 -8.30
C GLY A 413 3.60 -9.44 -7.41
N ASP A 414 4.23 -9.58 -6.24
CA ASP A 414 4.10 -10.78 -5.40
C ASP A 414 2.85 -10.85 -4.51
N SER A 415 2.02 -9.80 -4.50
CA SER A 415 0.79 -9.75 -3.67
C SER A 415 1.05 -9.98 -2.16
N ASN A 416 2.22 -9.59 -1.66
CA ASN A 416 2.61 -9.80 -0.25
C ASN A 416 3.02 -8.52 0.49
N VAL A 417 3.03 -7.35 -0.17
CA VAL A 417 3.48 -6.10 0.43
C VAL A 417 2.70 -4.92 -0.18
N MET A 418 2.39 -3.93 0.66
CA MET A 418 1.80 -2.67 0.21
C MET A 418 2.87 -1.59 0.12
N GLY A 419 2.66 -0.67 -0.81
CA GLY A 419 3.46 0.53 -0.92
C GLY A 419 2.81 1.55 -1.86
N GLY A 420 3.27 2.78 -1.77
CA GLY A 420 2.93 3.83 -2.71
C GLY A 420 4.11 4.79 -2.90
N SER A 421 4.04 5.57 -3.97
CA SER A 421 4.99 6.65 -4.21
C SER A 421 4.30 7.92 -4.68
N ALA A 422 4.91 9.06 -4.38
CA ALA A 422 4.66 10.33 -5.05
C ALA A 422 5.97 10.86 -5.64
N VAL A 423 5.94 11.28 -6.89
CA VAL A 423 7.06 11.88 -7.61
C VAL A 423 6.72 13.33 -7.89
N LEU A 424 7.54 14.25 -7.40
CA LEU A 424 7.41 15.68 -7.72
C LEU A 424 8.08 15.96 -9.07
N ASN A 425 7.38 16.67 -9.95
CA ASN A 425 7.96 17.08 -11.23
C ASN A 425 8.96 18.23 -11.01
N PRO A 426 10.27 18.07 -11.28
CA PRO A 426 11.25 19.14 -11.13
C PRO A 426 11.01 20.34 -12.05
N HIS A 427 10.24 20.15 -13.13
CA HIS A 427 9.84 21.22 -14.07
C HIS A 427 8.42 21.73 -13.80
N GLY A 428 7.74 21.20 -12.78
CA GLY A 428 6.38 21.61 -12.42
C GLY A 428 6.36 23.01 -11.82
N ARG A 429 5.30 23.78 -12.12
CA ARG A 429 5.13 25.17 -11.66
C ARG A 429 5.22 25.30 -10.14
N TYR A 430 4.73 24.30 -9.41
CA TYR A 430 4.69 24.29 -7.95
C TYR A 430 5.86 23.54 -7.30
N TYR A 431 6.88 23.13 -8.07
CA TYR A 431 7.95 22.25 -7.58
C TYR A 431 8.60 22.76 -6.30
N THR A 432 9.08 24.01 -6.29
CA THR A 432 9.77 24.60 -5.13
C THR A 432 8.87 24.61 -3.88
N SER A 433 7.65 25.13 -3.99
CA SER A 433 6.71 25.19 -2.86
C SER A 433 6.30 23.80 -2.36
N LEU A 434 6.15 22.83 -3.27
CA LEU A 434 5.86 21.45 -2.90
C LEU A 434 7.07 20.81 -2.23
N LYS A 435 8.28 20.99 -2.77
CA LYS A 435 9.52 20.46 -2.20
C LYS A 435 9.74 20.96 -0.78
N ASP A 436 9.56 22.27 -0.54
CA ASP A 436 9.66 22.87 0.80
C ASP A 436 8.59 22.32 1.76
N THR A 437 7.37 22.14 1.27
CA THR A 437 6.26 21.60 2.06
C THR A 437 6.48 20.13 2.42
N PHE A 438 6.92 19.30 1.47
CA PHE A 438 7.31 17.92 1.73
C PHE A 438 8.51 17.85 2.68
N ALA A 439 9.52 18.71 2.53
CA ALA A 439 10.67 18.74 3.43
C ALA A 439 10.28 19.05 4.88
N ARG A 440 9.25 19.87 5.08
CA ARG A 440 8.73 20.24 6.41
C ARG A 440 7.77 19.20 6.98
N ASP A 441 6.86 18.66 6.17
CA ASP A 441 5.67 17.97 6.66
C ASP A 441 5.63 16.45 6.35
N TYR A 442 6.52 15.93 5.51
CA TYR A 442 6.56 14.50 5.17
C TYR A 442 7.01 13.64 6.37
N GLU A 443 6.30 12.53 6.60
CA GLU A 443 6.71 11.48 7.53
C GLU A 443 6.93 10.18 6.76
N ASP A 444 8.13 9.61 6.84
CA ASP A 444 8.41 8.28 6.29
C ASP A 444 7.76 7.20 7.16
N ASN A 445 6.51 6.90 6.83
CA ASN A 445 5.71 5.88 7.52
C ASN A 445 5.84 4.48 6.89
N LEU A 446 6.62 4.31 5.82
CA LEU A 446 6.82 3.00 5.19
C LEU A 446 7.64 2.11 6.12
N TRP A 447 7.04 0.99 6.53
CA TRP A 447 7.66 0.04 7.46
C TRP A 447 8.94 -0.57 6.88
N VAL A 448 9.94 -0.81 7.74
CA VAL A 448 11.28 -1.24 7.33
C VAL A 448 11.29 -2.57 6.59
N GLU A 449 10.50 -3.55 7.05
CA GLU A 449 10.40 -4.84 6.37
C GLU A 449 9.61 -4.72 5.05
N ASP A 450 8.56 -3.90 5.03
CA ASP A 450 7.81 -3.66 3.80
C ASP A 450 8.70 -3.00 2.74
N ALA A 451 9.60 -2.09 3.13
CA ALA A 451 10.58 -1.51 2.22
C ALA A 451 11.55 -2.55 1.64
N ILE A 452 12.00 -3.52 2.44
CA ILE A 452 12.88 -4.59 1.96
C ILE A 452 12.15 -5.54 1.01
N PHE A 453 10.91 -5.91 1.32
CA PHE A 453 10.08 -6.72 0.41
C PHE A 453 9.78 -5.96 -0.89
N LEU A 454 9.43 -4.67 -0.83
CA LEU A 454 9.23 -3.85 -2.02
C LEU A 454 10.49 -3.77 -2.89
N GLU A 455 11.66 -3.60 -2.28
CA GLU A 455 12.92 -3.61 -3.02
C GLU A 455 13.15 -4.97 -3.69
N ARG A 456 13.03 -6.07 -2.94
CA ARG A 456 13.28 -7.40 -3.47
C ARG A 456 12.35 -7.74 -4.63
N ASN A 457 11.04 -7.52 -4.45
CA ASN A 457 10.03 -7.92 -5.43
C ASN A 457 10.02 -7.02 -6.68
N SER A 458 10.65 -5.83 -6.63
CA SER A 458 10.73 -4.91 -7.77
C SER A 458 12.00 -5.05 -8.61
N ARG A 459 12.86 -6.03 -8.32
CA ARG A 459 14.13 -6.24 -9.05
C ARG A 459 13.91 -6.61 -10.51
N ASP A 460 12.93 -7.46 -10.78
CA ASP A 460 12.55 -7.97 -12.12
C ASP A 460 11.39 -7.19 -12.75
N PHE A 461 11.09 -5.99 -12.25
CA PHE A 461 9.94 -5.21 -12.68
C PHE A 461 9.92 -4.95 -14.19
N VAL A 462 11.09 -4.73 -14.80
CA VAL A 462 11.21 -4.43 -16.23
C VAL A 462 10.82 -5.64 -17.08
N SER A 463 11.46 -6.79 -16.85
CA SER A 463 11.21 -8.02 -17.61
C SER A 463 9.77 -8.53 -17.43
N ARG A 464 9.18 -8.36 -16.23
CA ARG A 464 7.77 -8.69 -15.98
C ARG A 464 6.81 -7.85 -16.81
N ILE A 465 7.04 -6.53 -16.93
CA ILE A 465 6.17 -5.65 -17.73
C ILE A 465 6.21 -6.01 -19.22
N GLU A 466 7.37 -6.34 -19.77
CA GLU A 466 7.51 -6.75 -21.17
C GLU A 466 6.65 -7.99 -21.47
N LYS A 467 6.78 -9.04 -20.65
CA LYS A 467 5.99 -10.28 -20.79
C LYS A 467 4.49 -10.01 -20.63
N ILE A 468 4.11 -9.25 -19.61
CA ILE A 468 2.70 -8.95 -19.33
C ILE A 468 2.07 -8.16 -20.47
N ASN A 469 2.78 -7.16 -21.02
CA ASN A 469 2.31 -6.41 -22.18
C ASN A 469 2.05 -7.33 -23.37
N SER A 470 3.02 -8.15 -23.77
CA SER A 470 2.86 -9.04 -24.94
C SER A 470 1.72 -10.04 -24.75
N THR A 471 1.66 -10.68 -23.57
CA THR A 471 0.61 -11.68 -23.28
C THR A 471 -0.77 -11.03 -23.23
N THR A 472 -0.90 -9.82 -22.70
CA THR A 472 -2.20 -9.13 -22.62
C THR A 472 -2.71 -8.73 -24.00
N GLU A 473 -1.82 -8.30 -24.90
CA GLU A 473 -2.21 -8.00 -26.28
C GLU A 473 -2.77 -9.24 -26.99
N GLU A 474 -2.12 -10.40 -26.86
CA GLU A 474 -2.59 -11.64 -27.47
C GLU A 474 -3.96 -12.11 -26.91
N ILE A 475 -4.16 -12.00 -25.60
CA ILE A 475 -5.42 -12.38 -24.95
C ILE A 475 -6.54 -11.42 -25.34
N THR A 476 -6.29 -10.11 -25.32
CA THR A 476 -7.32 -9.12 -25.69
C THR A 476 -7.69 -9.18 -27.17
N GLU A 477 -6.75 -9.51 -28.06
CA GLU A 477 -7.02 -9.76 -29.47
C GLU A 477 -7.91 -11.00 -29.67
N MET A 478 -7.62 -12.10 -28.97
CA MET A 478 -8.46 -13.30 -28.98
C MET A 478 -9.90 -13.00 -28.52
N LEU A 479 -10.05 -12.27 -27.41
CA LEU A 479 -11.36 -11.93 -26.85
C LEU A 479 -12.13 -10.98 -27.78
N LYS A 480 -11.47 -9.99 -28.36
CA LYS A 480 -12.08 -9.05 -29.31
C LYS A 480 -12.57 -9.74 -30.59
N GLY A 481 -11.91 -10.83 -31.01
CA GLY A 481 -12.33 -11.64 -32.15
C GLY A 481 -13.51 -12.57 -31.87
N SER A 482 -13.97 -12.71 -30.63
CA SER A 482 -15.06 -13.61 -30.26
C SER A 482 -16.42 -12.91 -30.34
N SER A 483 -17.39 -13.52 -31.03
CA SER A 483 -18.78 -13.04 -31.07
C SER A 483 -19.53 -13.18 -29.74
N LEU A 484 -18.94 -13.86 -28.75
CA LEU A 484 -19.52 -14.03 -27.42
C LEU A 484 -19.22 -12.84 -26.49
N VAL A 485 -18.20 -12.06 -26.81
CA VAL A 485 -17.77 -10.91 -25.99
C VAL A 485 -18.42 -9.64 -26.53
N LYS A 486 -19.13 -8.91 -25.66
CA LYS A 486 -19.82 -7.66 -26.03
C LYS A 486 -18.82 -6.53 -26.21
N ASN A 487 -17.96 -6.30 -25.22
CA ASN A 487 -16.94 -5.26 -25.25
C ASN A 487 -15.64 -5.75 -24.62
N VAL A 488 -14.51 -5.27 -25.16
CA VAL A 488 -13.18 -5.36 -24.55
C VAL A 488 -12.66 -3.95 -24.27
N PHE A 489 -12.45 -3.64 -23.00
CA PHE A 489 -11.86 -2.39 -22.53
C PHE A 489 -10.37 -2.61 -22.31
N TYR A 490 -9.55 -2.15 -23.25
CA TYR A 490 -8.08 -2.19 -23.19
C TYR A 490 -7.52 -0.97 -23.93
N PRO A 491 -6.48 -0.27 -23.44
CA PRO A 491 -6.04 1.00 -24.04
C PRO A 491 -5.75 0.92 -25.55
N LYS A 492 -5.22 -0.22 -26.05
CA LYS A 492 -4.94 -0.45 -27.48
C LYS A 492 -6.18 -0.49 -28.38
N CYS A 493 -7.36 -0.80 -27.82
CA CYS A 493 -8.63 -0.84 -28.56
C CYS A 493 -9.71 0.10 -28.01
N ASN A 494 -9.37 0.94 -27.03
CA ASN A 494 -10.27 1.95 -26.48
C ASN A 494 -10.42 3.14 -27.45
N PRO A 495 -11.59 3.78 -27.58
CA PRO A 495 -11.75 5.00 -28.38
C PRO A 495 -10.75 6.12 -28.02
N SER A 496 -10.36 6.21 -26.74
CA SER A 496 -9.33 7.14 -26.24
C SER A 496 -7.88 6.72 -26.51
N ARG A 497 -7.64 5.70 -27.35
CA ARG A 497 -6.29 5.19 -27.68
C ARG A 497 -5.31 6.30 -28.08
N HIS A 498 -5.75 7.24 -28.91
CA HIS A 498 -4.91 8.34 -29.39
C HIS A 498 -4.41 9.23 -28.24
N LEU A 499 -5.20 9.38 -27.17
CA LEU A 499 -4.78 10.07 -25.95
C LEU A 499 -3.74 9.25 -25.18
N TYR A 500 -3.92 7.92 -25.08
CA TYR A 500 -2.93 7.02 -24.47
C TYR A 500 -1.58 7.07 -25.20
N GLU A 501 -1.61 6.91 -26.53
CA GLU A 501 -0.41 6.86 -27.38
C GLU A 501 0.41 8.15 -27.33
N ALA A 502 -0.21 9.29 -27.02
CA ALA A 502 0.50 10.57 -26.85
C ALA A 502 1.49 10.57 -25.66
N PHE A 503 1.35 9.63 -24.71
CA PHE A 503 2.20 9.50 -23.52
C PHE A 503 2.88 8.14 -23.42
N ARG A 504 2.59 7.20 -24.33
CA ARG A 504 3.24 5.89 -24.39
C ARG A 504 4.70 6.06 -24.82
N HIS A 505 5.62 5.38 -24.13
CA HIS A 505 7.00 5.28 -24.60
C HIS A 505 7.05 4.54 -25.94
N SER A 506 8.07 4.80 -26.76
CA SER A 506 8.24 4.10 -28.05
C SER A 506 8.30 2.57 -27.88
N ASN A 507 8.95 2.10 -26.82
CA ASN A 507 9.04 0.69 -26.41
C ASN A 507 8.02 0.28 -25.33
N GLY A 508 7.14 1.18 -24.89
CA GLY A 508 6.14 0.90 -23.86
C GLY A 508 4.97 0.09 -24.39
N GLY A 509 4.33 -0.74 -23.58
CA GLY A 509 3.09 -1.45 -23.95
C GLY A 509 1.83 -0.72 -23.50
N TYR A 510 0.72 -1.45 -23.45
CA TYR A 510 -0.58 -0.94 -22.98
C TYR A 510 -0.99 -1.49 -21.60
N GLY A 511 -0.09 -2.19 -20.92
CA GLY A 511 -0.28 -2.74 -19.58
C GLY A 511 -0.97 -4.10 -19.57
N GLY A 512 -1.13 -4.63 -18.36
CA GLY A 512 -1.67 -5.97 -18.09
C GLY A 512 -3.15 -6.02 -17.70
N LEU A 513 -3.79 -4.87 -17.55
CA LEU A 513 -5.17 -4.77 -17.07
C LEU A 513 -6.11 -4.61 -18.26
N PHE A 514 -7.21 -5.35 -18.27
CA PHE A 514 -8.32 -5.14 -19.19
C PHE A 514 -9.64 -5.57 -18.55
N SER A 515 -10.75 -5.15 -19.16
CA SER A 515 -12.09 -5.56 -18.74
C SER A 515 -12.90 -6.06 -19.92
N VAL A 516 -13.82 -6.98 -19.65
CA VAL A 516 -14.77 -7.51 -20.65
C VAL A 516 -16.19 -7.48 -20.12
N THR A 517 -17.14 -7.29 -21.03
CA THR A 517 -18.58 -7.49 -20.76
C THR A 517 -19.17 -8.47 -21.76
N PHE A 518 -20.31 -9.05 -21.40
CA PHE A 518 -21.04 -10.04 -22.18
C PHE A 518 -22.46 -9.53 -22.47
N TYR A 519 -23.22 -10.25 -23.30
CA TYR A 519 -24.57 -9.82 -23.67
C TYR A 519 -25.61 -10.08 -22.58
N SER A 520 -25.27 -10.91 -21.58
CA SER A 520 -26.10 -11.08 -20.38
C SER A 520 -25.24 -11.34 -19.13
N THR A 521 -25.81 -11.05 -17.97
CA THR A 521 -25.17 -11.33 -16.68
C THR A 521 -24.91 -12.83 -16.49
N ALA A 522 -25.79 -13.71 -16.98
CA ALA A 522 -25.57 -15.15 -16.93
C ALA A 522 -24.32 -15.58 -17.70
N GLN A 523 -24.02 -14.91 -18.83
CA GLN A 523 -22.79 -15.12 -19.59
C GLN A 523 -21.57 -14.60 -18.82
N ALA A 524 -21.64 -13.41 -18.22
CA ALA A 524 -20.55 -12.87 -17.40
C ALA A 524 -20.21 -13.78 -16.19
N VAL A 525 -21.25 -14.29 -15.50
CA VAL A 525 -21.12 -15.28 -14.42
C VAL A 525 -20.45 -16.55 -14.95
N ALA A 526 -20.93 -17.10 -16.07
CA ALA A 526 -20.36 -18.31 -16.66
C ALA A 526 -18.88 -18.13 -17.02
N PHE A 527 -18.53 -17.01 -17.66
CA PHE A 527 -17.15 -16.68 -17.99
C PHE A 527 -16.28 -16.59 -16.73
N PHE A 528 -16.70 -15.77 -15.76
CA PHE A 528 -15.93 -15.54 -14.55
C PHE A 528 -15.73 -16.84 -13.77
N ASP A 529 -16.78 -17.63 -13.55
CA ASP A 529 -16.71 -18.86 -12.76
C ASP A 529 -15.81 -19.92 -13.42
N HIS A 530 -15.79 -20.00 -14.75
CA HIS A 530 -15.02 -21.00 -15.51
C HIS A 530 -13.61 -20.53 -15.92
N LEU A 531 -13.27 -19.25 -15.77
CA LEU A 531 -11.90 -18.78 -16.00
C LEU A 531 -10.97 -19.31 -14.91
N GLU A 532 -10.11 -20.27 -15.25
CA GLU A 532 -9.21 -20.99 -14.34
C GLU A 532 -7.96 -20.17 -13.99
N VAL A 533 -8.16 -19.00 -13.39
CA VAL A 533 -7.10 -18.10 -12.87
C VAL A 533 -7.34 -17.83 -11.38
N LEU A 534 -6.40 -17.16 -10.71
CA LEU A 534 -6.64 -16.71 -9.35
C LEU A 534 -7.70 -15.61 -9.35
N LYS A 535 -8.52 -15.54 -8.30
CA LYS A 535 -9.68 -14.64 -8.25
C LYS A 535 -9.74 -13.92 -6.92
N GLY A 536 -9.72 -12.60 -6.96
CA GLY A 536 -9.64 -11.80 -5.75
C GLY A 536 -9.49 -10.31 -6.00
N PRO A 537 -9.60 -9.49 -4.95
CA PRO A 537 -9.49 -8.04 -5.07
C PRO A 537 -8.01 -7.63 -5.16
N SER A 538 -7.49 -7.38 -6.36
CA SER A 538 -6.25 -6.60 -6.62
C SER A 538 -6.03 -6.50 -8.13
N LEU A 539 -4.82 -6.12 -8.56
CA LEU A 539 -4.30 -6.19 -9.93
C LEU A 539 -2.77 -6.10 -9.92
N GLY A 540 -2.14 -6.31 -11.08
CA GLY A 540 -0.70 -6.16 -11.29
C GLY A 540 0.11 -7.18 -10.50
N THR A 541 -0.25 -8.46 -10.61
CA THR A 541 0.41 -9.56 -9.90
C THR A 541 1.25 -10.40 -10.86
N ASN A 542 2.16 -11.22 -10.32
CA ASN A 542 3.00 -12.15 -11.08
C ASN A 542 2.20 -13.32 -11.68
N PHE A 543 0.93 -13.43 -11.32
CA PHE A 543 -0.07 -14.39 -11.79
C PHE A 543 -1.31 -13.64 -12.24
N THR A 544 -2.09 -14.24 -13.13
CA THR A 544 -3.33 -13.66 -13.63
C THR A 544 -4.39 -13.65 -12.54
N LEU A 545 -5.01 -12.49 -12.34
CA LEU A 545 -6.04 -12.25 -11.35
C LEU A 545 -7.32 -11.74 -12.02
N SER A 546 -8.47 -12.31 -11.66
CA SER A 546 -9.78 -11.87 -12.15
C SER A 546 -10.72 -11.49 -11.02
N SER A 547 -11.62 -10.52 -11.28
CA SER A 547 -12.65 -10.09 -10.34
C SER A 547 -13.87 -9.48 -11.05
N PRO A 548 -15.10 -9.66 -10.55
CA PRO A 548 -16.25 -8.85 -10.95
C PRO A 548 -16.12 -7.47 -10.33
N TYR A 549 -15.37 -6.58 -10.99
CA TYR A 549 -14.85 -5.35 -10.38
C TYR A 549 -15.96 -4.48 -9.79
N THR A 550 -17.03 -4.26 -10.55
CA THR A 550 -18.10 -3.34 -10.15
C THR A 550 -18.83 -3.85 -8.91
N LEU A 551 -19.01 -5.17 -8.78
CA LEU A 551 -19.55 -5.75 -7.55
C LEU A 551 -18.63 -5.52 -6.35
N LEU A 552 -17.33 -5.78 -6.48
CA LEU A 552 -16.39 -5.62 -5.36
C LEU A 552 -16.08 -4.17 -4.98
N ALA A 553 -16.19 -3.24 -5.93
CA ALA A 553 -15.79 -1.85 -5.70
C ALA A 553 -16.99 -0.92 -5.47
N HIS A 554 -18.17 -1.27 -5.98
CA HIS A 554 -19.33 -0.37 -6.07
C HIS A 554 -20.66 -1.07 -5.72
N TYR A 555 -20.64 -2.14 -4.92
CA TYR A 555 -21.84 -2.92 -4.58
C TYR A 555 -23.02 -2.06 -4.10
N GLY A 556 -22.74 -1.09 -3.21
CA GLY A 556 -23.75 -0.21 -2.64
C GLY A 556 -24.23 0.91 -3.57
N GLU A 557 -23.66 1.05 -4.76
CA GLU A 557 -23.88 2.20 -5.66
C GLU A 557 -23.88 1.79 -7.15
N LEU A 558 -24.29 0.56 -7.46
CA LEU A 558 -24.26 0.01 -8.82
C LEU A 558 -24.98 0.88 -9.86
N GLY A 559 -26.10 1.52 -9.49
CA GLY A 559 -26.82 2.43 -10.37
C GLY A 559 -26.03 3.68 -10.72
N TRP A 560 -25.29 4.24 -9.75
CA TRP A 560 -24.40 5.37 -9.95
C TRP A 560 -23.21 4.98 -10.83
N ALA A 561 -22.55 3.85 -10.55
CA ALA A 561 -21.45 3.34 -11.37
C ALA A 561 -21.89 3.07 -12.83
N SER A 562 -23.07 2.45 -13.01
CA SER A 562 -23.65 2.18 -14.34
C SER A 562 -23.92 3.47 -15.14
N SER A 563 -24.25 4.58 -14.48
CA SER A 563 -24.45 5.87 -15.15
C SER A 563 -23.19 6.42 -15.83
N PHE A 564 -22.00 5.95 -15.44
CA PHE A 564 -20.71 6.27 -16.06
C PHE A 564 -20.22 5.17 -17.04
N GLY A 565 -21.08 4.20 -17.34
CA GLY A 565 -20.76 3.06 -18.23
C GLY A 565 -19.97 1.94 -17.55
N VAL A 566 -19.89 1.94 -16.22
CA VAL A 566 -19.28 0.84 -15.45
C VAL A 566 -20.37 -0.19 -15.15
N GLU A 567 -20.57 -1.12 -16.09
CA GLU A 567 -21.59 -2.16 -15.99
C GLU A 567 -21.37 -3.04 -14.74
N PHE A 568 -22.44 -3.41 -14.02
CA PHE A 568 -22.32 -4.20 -12.79
C PHE A 568 -21.75 -5.60 -13.03
N ASP A 569 -21.96 -6.15 -14.23
CA ASP A 569 -21.51 -7.47 -14.63
C ASP A 569 -20.17 -7.47 -15.41
N LEU A 570 -19.41 -6.37 -15.30
CA LEU A 570 -18.07 -6.24 -15.86
C LEU A 570 -17.06 -7.14 -15.14
N VAL A 571 -16.36 -7.97 -15.93
CA VAL A 571 -15.25 -8.82 -15.45
C VAL A 571 -13.93 -8.11 -15.75
N ARG A 572 -13.12 -7.85 -14.71
CA ARG A 572 -11.79 -7.26 -14.83
C ARG A 572 -10.72 -8.34 -14.66
N ILE A 573 -9.74 -8.33 -15.55
CA ILE A 573 -8.63 -9.27 -15.57
C ILE A 573 -7.32 -8.47 -15.53
N SER A 574 -6.40 -8.88 -14.67
CA SER A 574 -5.01 -8.46 -14.68
C SER A 574 -4.15 -9.66 -15.05
N VAL A 575 -3.52 -9.63 -16.23
CA VAL A 575 -2.62 -10.68 -16.73
C VAL A 575 -1.32 -10.72 -15.91
N GLY A 576 -0.84 -11.92 -15.62
CA GLY A 576 0.44 -12.19 -14.96
C GLY A 576 1.49 -12.79 -15.90
N LEU A 577 2.34 -13.66 -15.37
CA LEU A 577 3.52 -14.20 -16.06
C LEU A 577 3.30 -15.61 -16.63
N GLU A 578 2.06 -16.12 -16.65
CA GLU A 578 1.75 -17.42 -17.21
C GLU A 578 2.19 -17.56 -18.68
N ASP A 579 2.40 -18.80 -19.13
CA ASP A 579 2.60 -19.06 -20.55
C ASP A 579 1.37 -18.61 -21.35
N VAL A 580 1.60 -17.94 -22.49
CA VAL A 580 0.49 -17.37 -23.26
C VAL A 580 -0.40 -18.45 -23.86
N SER A 581 0.17 -19.60 -24.23
CA SER A 581 -0.58 -20.72 -24.80
C SER A 581 -1.51 -21.34 -23.76
N ASP A 582 -1.01 -21.54 -22.54
CA ASP A 582 -1.80 -22.00 -21.39
C ASP A 582 -2.90 -21.00 -21.03
N LEU A 583 -2.56 -19.71 -20.97
CA LEU A 583 -3.54 -18.68 -20.65
C LEU A 583 -4.64 -18.61 -21.73
N ARG A 584 -4.29 -18.62 -23.02
CA ARG A 584 -5.25 -18.70 -24.13
C ARG A 584 -6.18 -19.90 -24.00
N TYR A 585 -5.66 -21.07 -23.63
CA TYR A 585 -6.48 -22.27 -23.40
C TYR A 585 -7.49 -22.08 -22.25
N ARG A 586 -7.09 -21.46 -21.14
CA ARG A 586 -8.00 -21.15 -20.02
C ARG A 586 -9.10 -20.16 -20.43
N PHE A 587 -8.76 -19.13 -21.20
CA PHE A 587 -9.73 -18.19 -21.77
C PHE A 587 -10.69 -18.86 -22.76
N GLN A 588 -10.19 -19.77 -23.61
CA GLN A 588 -11.01 -20.53 -24.54
C GLN A 588 -12.05 -21.38 -23.79
N ARG A 589 -11.65 -22.09 -22.73
CA ARG A 589 -12.58 -22.87 -21.89
C ARG A 589 -13.63 -22.00 -21.20
N ALA A 590 -13.28 -20.79 -20.78
CA ALA A 590 -14.23 -19.84 -20.22
C ALA A 590 -15.25 -19.38 -21.28
N LEU A 591 -14.81 -19.09 -22.51
CA LEU A 591 -15.71 -18.76 -23.63
C LEU A 591 -16.62 -19.93 -24.02
N GLU A 592 -16.15 -21.17 -23.97
CA GLU A 592 -16.98 -22.36 -24.19
C GLU A 592 -18.10 -22.50 -23.15
N ALA A 593 -17.85 -22.09 -21.90
CA ALA A 593 -18.89 -22.02 -20.88
C ALA A 593 -19.92 -20.93 -21.19
N VAL A 594 -19.48 -19.78 -21.69
CA VAL A 594 -20.37 -18.69 -22.15
C VAL A 594 -21.29 -19.18 -23.27
N ALA A 595 -20.76 -19.89 -24.27
CA ALA A 595 -21.52 -20.40 -25.41
C ALA A 595 -22.64 -21.39 -25.01
N LYS A 596 -22.54 -22.03 -23.85
CA LYS A 596 -23.55 -22.96 -23.31
C LYS A 596 -24.69 -22.25 -22.58
N VAL A 597 -24.54 -20.96 -22.25
CA VAL A 597 -25.60 -20.17 -21.65
C VAL A 597 -26.62 -19.86 -22.74
N LYS A 598 -27.84 -20.40 -22.57
CA LYS A 598 -28.96 -20.11 -23.48
C LYS A 598 -29.28 -18.62 -23.38
N THR A 599 -29.25 -17.93 -24.52
CA THR A 599 -29.73 -16.55 -24.68
C THR A 599 -31.20 -16.42 -24.37
#